data_AF-A0A840YKP4-F1
#
_entry.id   AF-A0A840YKP4-F1
#
_cell.length_a   1.000
_cell.length_b   1.000
_cell.length_c   1.000
_cell.angle_alpha   90.00
_cell.angle_beta   90.00
_cell.angle_gamma   90.00
#
_symmetry.space_group_name_H-M   'P 1'
#
loop_
_entity.id
_entity.type
_entity.pdbx_description
1 polymer ?
#
loop_
_entity_poly.entity_id
_entity_poly.type
_entity_poly.pdbx_seq_one_letter_code
_entity_poly.pdbx_strand_id
1 'polypeptide(L)' 'MAKGAVLSFRINDDTKEAITRAAAAEDRSVSYIVERVLRAWLEERGFLKKVEG' A
#
# COMPACT_ATOMS: atom_id res chain seq x y z
N MET A 1 -4.17 -14.31 -8.03
CA MET A 1 -4.67 -13.17 -7.24
C MET A 1 -6.19 -13.20 -7.30
N ALA A 2 -6.89 -13.54 -6.22
CA ALA A 2 -8.34 -13.41 -6.17
C ALA A 2 -8.73 -11.94 -6.45
N LYS A 3 -9.85 -11.69 -7.15
CA LYS A 3 -10.32 -10.32 -7.44
C LYS A 3 -10.64 -9.62 -6.12
N GLY A 4 -9.66 -8.95 -5.53
CA GLY A 4 -9.82 -8.11 -4.35
C GLY A 4 -10.64 -6.87 -4.67
N ALA A 5 -11.16 -6.22 -3.63
CA ALA A 5 -11.83 -4.93 -3.78
C ALA A 5 -10.84 -3.90 -4.35
N VAL A 6 -11.28 -3.13 -5.36
CA VAL A 6 -10.47 -2.07 -5.96
C VAL A 6 -10.58 -0.81 -5.12
N LEU A 7 -9.44 -0.29 -4.67
CA LEU A 7 -9.33 1.00 -4.00
C LEU A 7 -8.79 2.03 -5.01
N SER A 8 -9.56 3.10 -5.28
CA SER A 8 -9.14 4.22 -6.13
C SER A 8 -9.25 5.52 -5.36
N PHE A 9 -8.17 6.30 -5.35
CA PHE A 9 -8.09 7.58 -4.66
C PHE A 9 -7.26 8.56 -5.49
N ARG A 10 -7.52 9.86 -5.33
CA ARG A 10 -6.73 10.91 -5.96
C ARG A 10 -5.55 11.26 -5.06
N ILE A 11 -4.38 11.41 -5.65
CA ILE A 11 -3.17 11.87 -4.98
C ILE A 11 -2.55 13.00 -5.79
N ASN A 12 -1.77 13.84 -5.12
CA ASN A 12 -0.96 14.86 -5.78
C ASN A 12 0.17 14.20 -6.59
N ASP A 13 0.64 14.90 -7.62
CA ASP A 13 1.68 14.38 -8.51
C ASP A 13 3.00 14.09 -7.77
N ASP A 14 3.40 14.95 -6.82
CA ASP A 14 4.58 14.70 -5.98
C ASP A 14 4.52 13.35 -5.24
N THR A 15 3.34 13.02 -4.72
CA THR A 15 3.11 11.76 -4.00
C THR A 15 3.18 10.57 -4.96
N LYS A 16 2.64 10.73 -6.18
CA LYS A 16 2.69 9.70 -7.21
C LYS A 16 4.12 9.41 -7.66
N GLU A 17 4.93 10.45 -7.85
CA GLU A 17 6.34 10.28 -8.22
C GLU A 17 7.14 9.63 -7.08
N ALA A 18 6.95 10.10 -5.84
CA ALA A 18 7.61 9.53 -4.67
C ALA A 18 7.32 8.04 -4.51
N ILE A 19 6.05 7.62 -4.58
CA ILE A 19 5.69 6.21 -4.43
C ILE A 19 6.15 5.35 -5.60
N THR A 20 6.18 5.91 -6.83
CA THR A 20 6.70 5.22 -8.00
C THR A 20 8.20 4.95 -7.86
N ARG A 21 8.97 5.93 -7.39
CA ARG A 21 10.41 5.76 -7.10
C ARG A 21 10.65 4.73 -5.99
N ALA A 22 9.88 4.79 -4.91
CA ALA A 22 10.00 3.81 -3.82
C ALA A 22 9.70 2.38 -4.29
N ALA A 23 8.64 2.22 -5.09
CA ALA A 23 8.27 0.94 -5.68
C ALA A 23 9.38 0.38 -6.59
N ALA A 24 9.97 1.22 -7.44
CA ALA A 24 11.11 0.83 -8.29
C ALA A 24 12.36 0.45 -7.48
N ALA A 25 12.64 1.16 -6.39
CA ALA A 25 13.79 0.88 -5.52
C ALA A 25 13.68 -0.47 -4.78
N GLU A 26 12.46 -0.90 -4.44
CA GLU A 26 12.20 -2.19 -3.77
C GLU A 26 11.93 -3.34 -4.75
N ASP A 27 11.97 -3.11 -6.07
CA ASP A 27 11.56 -4.07 -7.12
C ASP A 27 10.13 -4.62 -6.88
N ARG A 28 9.22 -3.71 -6.52
CA ARG A 28 7.82 -4.01 -6.22
C ARG A 28 6.89 -3.08 -6.99
N SER A 29 5.63 -3.47 -7.11
CA SER A 29 4.59 -2.59 -7.69
C SER A 29 4.13 -1.54 -6.67
N VAL A 30 3.69 -0.37 -7.16
CA VAL A 30 3.09 0.68 -6.33
C VAL A 30 1.96 0.14 -5.46
N SER A 31 1.09 -0.72 -6.02
CA SER A 31 0.00 -1.35 -5.27
C SER A 31 0.49 -2.16 -4.06
N TYR A 32 1.64 -2.84 -4.17
CA TYR A 32 2.23 -3.60 -3.06
C TYR A 32 2.71 -2.66 -1.95
N ILE A 33 3.37 -1.57 -2.31
CA ILE A 33 3.82 -0.55 -1.34
C ILE A 33 2.61 0.06 -0.62
N VAL A 34 1.57 0.45 -1.37
CA VAL A 34 0.33 1.00 -0.81
C VAL A 34 -0.32 0.01 0.15
N GLU A 35 -0.49 -1.26 -0.26
CA GLU A 35 -1.10 -2.28 0.59
C GLU A 35 -0.30 -2.52 1.87
N ARG A 36 1.03 -2.61 1.77
CA ARG A 36 1.92 -2.79 2.93
C ARG A 36 1.79 -1.63 3.92
N VAL A 37 1.85 -0.39 3.43
CA VAL A 37 1.74 0.80 4.29
C VAL A 37 0.34 0.88 4.91
N LEU A 38 -0.71 0.65 4.12
CA LEU A 38 -2.09 0.67 4.60
C LEU A 38 -2.32 -0.39 5.67
N ARG A 39 -1.86 -1.63 5.44
CA ARG A 39 -1.96 -2.73 6.40
C ARG A 39 -1.23 -2.38 7.70
N ALA A 40 0.02 -1.95 7.62
CA ALA A 40 0.81 -1.59 8.80
C ALA A 40 0.11 -0.49 9.62
N TRP A 41 -0.43 0.54 8.96
CA TRP A 41 -1.16 1.62 9.62
C TRP A 41 -2.45 1.14 10.29
N LEU A 42 -3.21 0.24 9.63
CA LEU A 42 -4.43 -0.33 10.19
C LEU A 42 -4.16 -1.28 11.37
N GLU A 43 -3.08 -2.06 11.29
CA GLU A 43 -2.64 -2.94 12.36
C GLU A 43 -2.17 -2.14 13.60
N GLU A 44 -1.36 -1.11 13.39
CA GLU A 44 -0.87 -0.23 14.47
C GLU A 44 -2.02 0.43 15.25
N ARG A 45 -3.12 0.75 14.56
CA ARG A 45 -4.30 1.37 15.17
C ARG A 45 -5.36 0.39 15.66
N GLY A 46 -5.10 -0.91 15.53
CA GLY A 46 -6.04 -1.96 15.95
C GLY A 46 -7.28 -2.11 15.06
N PHE A 47 -7.30 -1.48 13.88
CA PHE A 47 -8.38 -1.65 12.90
C PHE A 47 -8.28 -2.96 12.12
N LEU A 48 -7.07 -3.51 12.01
CA LEU A 48 -6.83 -4.83 11.45
C LEU A 48 -6.14 -5.70 12.49
N LYS A 49 -6.66 -6.91 12.73
CA LYS A 49 -5.92 -7.91 13.51
C LYS A 49 -4.68 -8.29 12.73
N LYS A 50 -3.50 -8.16 13.36
CA LYS A 50 -2.24 -8.68 12.81
C LYS A 50 -2.44 -10.17 12.56
N VAL A 51 -2.40 -10.57 11.30
CA VAL A 51 -2.47 -11.98 10.95
C VAL A 51 -1.10 -12.56 11.28
N GLU A 52 -0.98 -13.20 12.43
CA GLU A 52 0.17 -14.06 12.75
C GLU A 52 0.09 -15.27 11.82
N GLY A 53 0.82 -15.19 10.71
CA GLY A 53 1.01 -16.28 9.74
C GLY A 53 2.49 -16.63 9.65
#